data_AF-A0A800EXA1-F1
#
_entry.id   AF-A0A800EXA1-F1
#
_cell.length_a   1.000
_cell.length_b   1.000
_cell.length_c   1.000
_cell.angle_alpha   90.00
_cell.angle_beta   90.00
_cell.angle_gamma   90.00
#
_symmetry.space_group_name_H-M   'P 1'
#
loop_
_entity.id
_entity.type
_entity.pdbx_description
1 polymer ?
#
loop_
_entity_poly.entity_id
_entity_poly.type
_entity_poly.pdbx_seq_one_letter_code
_entity_poly.pdbx_strand_id
1 'polypeptide(L)'
;MNGILILVGGGEFEPEMKYVDRILLDKVIGPPHVAILPTAAGTDPGRALDLAETGAAYFRALGAEVDAVPVIDRDSAMDQGLAARIEDANVIYMVDGDAEYLYNTLQFSNAWAAIGNVIELNGVVAASGASATIFGERSPGSTLRSGPAFNILPGSVIVPDYETMSSISMRIRRLRSRRFAYLGIDRHTALFNQDFQFTVVGGGGVTVWSKLRHETRADGDPVLWP
;
A
#
# COMPACT_ATOMS: atom_id res chain seq x y z
N MET A 1 1.27 5.42 14.97
CA MET A 1 1.47 4.15 14.26
C MET A 1 2.43 3.31 15.07
N ASN A 2 1.88 2.33 15.79
CA ASN A 2 2.66 1.33 16.53
C ASN A 2 2.94 0.08 15.69
N GLY A 3 2.13 -0.15 14.64
CA GLY A 3 2.26 -1.24 13.69
C GLY A 3 3.16 -0.92 12.50
N ILE A 4 3.06 -1.77 11.48
CA ILE A 4 3.94 -1.74 10.31
C ILE A 4 3.13 -1.37 9.07
N LEU A 5 3.57 -0.34 8.37
CA LEU A 5 3.05 0.04 7.06
C LEU A 5 3.98 -0.50 5.97
N ILE A 6 3.43 -1.21 4.99
CA ILE A 6 4.18 -1.81 3.88
C ILE A 6 3.62 -1.26 2.57
N LEU A 7 4.45 -0.55 1.82
CA LEU A 7 4.09 0.03 0.53
C LEU A 7 4.68 -0.83 -0.59
N VAL A 8 3.84 -1.53 -1.34
CA VAL A 8 4.26 -2.45 -2.40
C VAL A 8 4.20 -1.74 -3.75
N GLY A 9 5.26 -1.84 -4.55
CA GLY A 9 5.35 -1.18 -5.85
C GLY A 9 4.47 -1.81 -6.92
N GLY A 10 4.13 -3.09 -6.79
CA GLY A 10 3.22 -3.81 -7.67
C GLY A 10 3.56 -5.31 -7.75
N GLY A 11 2.70 -6.07 -8.44
CA GLY A 11 2.86 -7.52 -8.61
C GLY A 11 2.34 -8.34 -7.43
N GLU A 12 1.34 -7.83 -6.70
CA GLU A 12 0.74 -8.57 -5.59
C GLU A 12 0.28 -9.97 -6.03
N PHE A 13 0.47 -10.94 -5.13
CA PHE A 13 0.10 -12.36 -5.33
C PHE A 13 0.86 -13.09 -6.44
N GLU A 14 1.82 -12.45 -7.10
CA GLU A 14 2.72 -13.09 -8.04
C GLU A 14 3.80 -13.93 -7.31
N PRO A 15 4.34 -14.98 -7.94
CA PRO A 15 5.36 -15.84 -7.32
C PRO A 15 6.58 -15.07 -6.77
N GLU A 16 6.98 -13.99 -7.43
CA GLU A 16 8.10 -13.13 -7.08
C GLU A 16 7.88 -12.40 -5.74
N MET A 17 6.62 -12.11 -5.37
CA MET A 17 6.28 -11.47 -4.11
C MET A 17 6.35 -12.40 -2.90
N LYS A 18 6.47 -13.72 -3.08
CA LYS A 18 6.50 -14.69 -1.97
C LYS A 18 7.57 -14.40 -0.93
N TYR A 19 8.73 -13.89 -1.34
CA TYR A 19 9.79 -13.50 -0.41
C TYR A 19 9.36 -12.34 0.49
N VAL A 20 8.80 -11.29 -0.12
CA VAL A 20 8.31 -10.10 0.59
C VAL A 20 7.16 -10.46 1.52
N ASP A 21 6.19 -11.24 1.03
CA ASP A 21 5.00 -11.62 1.77
C ASP A 21 5.32 -12.57 2.92
N ARG A 22 6.36 -13.41 2.79
CA ARG A 22 6.83 -14.24 3.92
C ARG A 22 7.40 -13.37 5.03
N ILE A 23 8.22 -12.38 4.70
CA ILE A 23 8.77 -11.42 5.68
C ILE A 23 7.67 -10.61 6.34
N LEU A 24 6.64 -10.21 5.58
CA LEU A 24 5.45 -9.57 6.11
C LEU A 24 4.79 -10.46 7.17
N LEU A 25 4.51 -11.73 6.86
CA LEU A 25 3.87 -12.67 7.79
C LEU A 25 4.73 -12.93 9.03
N ASP A 26 6.06 -13.01 8.87
CA ASP A 26 7.00 -13.22 9.98
C ASP A 26 7.05 -12.03 10.97
N LYS A 27 6.58 -10.84 10.55
CA LYS A 27 6.49 -9.65 11.41
C LYS A 27 5.18 -9.56 12.20
N VAL A 28 4.20 -10.40 11.90
CA VAL A 28 2.90 -10.39 12.56
C VAL A 28 3.02 -10.90 13.99
N ILE A 29 2.36 -10.22 14.94
CA ILE A 29 2.28 -10.67 16.32
C ILE A 29 1.14 -11.69 16.44
N GLY A 30 1.50 -12.94 16.71
CA GLY A 30 0.54 -14.05 16.79
C GLY A 30 0.30 -14.74 15.45
N PRO A 31 -0.70 -15.66 15.37
CA PRO A 31 -1.06 -16.30 14.10
C PRO A 31 -1.51 -15.26 13.07
N PRO A 32 -1.00 -15.30 11.83
CA PRO A 32 -1.41 -14.34 10.80
C PRO A 32 -2.87 -14.54 10.39
N HIS A 33 -3.69 -13.50 10.58
CA HIS A 33 -5.05 -13.37 10.10
C HIS A 33 -5.13 -12.16 9.18
N VAL A 34 -5.30 -12.42 7.88
CA VAL A 34 -5.22 -11.43 6.81
C VAL A 34 -6.62 -11.06 6.32
N ALA A 35 -6.96 -9.78 6.30
CA ALA A 35 -8.11 -9.24 5.59
C ALA A 35 -7.66 -8.67 4.24
N ILE A 36 -8.17 -9.23 3.14
CA ILE A 36 -7.93 -8.73 1.78
C ILE A 36 -9.00 -7.70 1.43
N LEU A 37 -8.57 -6.49 1.09
CA LEU A 37 -9.44 -5.38 0.69
C LEU A 37 -9.30 -5.08 -0.80
N PRO A 38 -10.33 -5.39 -1.61
CA PRO A 38 -10.30 -5.18 -3.05
C PRO A 38 -10.73 -3.76 -3.47
N THR A 39 -10.80 -2.81 -2.52
CA THR A 39 -11.53 -1.55 -2.67
C THR A 39 -11.05 -0.70 -3.84
N ALA A 40 -9.75 -0.69 -4.14
CA ALA A 40 -9.21 0.05 -5.28
C ALA A 40 -9.73 -0.47 -6.63
N ALA A 41 -10.07 -1.75 -6.72
CA ALA A 41 -10.64 -2.37 -7.92
C ALA A 41 -12.18 -2.24 -8.00
N GLY A 42 -12.83 -1.57 -7.03
CA GLY A 42 -14.29 -1.52 -6.88
C GLY A 42 -15.06 -0.82 -8.01
N THR A 43 -14.37 -0.13 -8.93
CA THR A 43 -14.97 0.37 -10.18
C THR A 43 -15.52 -0.76 -11.06
N ASP A 44 -14.98 -1.97 -10.89
CA ASP A 44 -15.51 -3.23 -11.43
C ASP A 44 -15.71 -4.22 -10.27
N PRO A 45 -16.93 -4.30 -9.69
CA PRO A 45 -17.24 -5.19 -8.58
C PRO A 45 -16.88 -6.66 -8.81
N GLY A 46 -17.05 -7.17 -10.03
CA GLY A 46 -16.74 -8.57 -10.35
C GLY A 46 -15.24 -8.82 -10.24
N ARG A 47 -14.45 -7.97 -10.90
CA ARG A 47 -12.98 -8.00 -10.81
C ARG A 47 -12.49 -7.82 -9.38
N ALA A 48 -13.10 -6.91 -8.61
CA ALA A 48 -12.73 -6.67 -7.23
C ALA A 48 -12.88 -7.92 -6.36
N LEU A 49 -14.02 -8.61 -6.45
CA LEU A 49 -14.26 -9.86 -5.72
C LEU A 49 -13.32 -10.98 -6.16
N ASP A 50 -13.07 -11.12 -7.46
CA ASP A 50 -12.12 -12.11 -8.00
C ASP A 50 -10.69 -11.88 -7.47
N LEU A 51 -10.25 -10.61 -7.38
CA LEU A 51 -8.96 -10.25 -6.80
C LEU A 51 -8.89 -10.57 -5.30
N ALA A 52 -9.98 -10.32 -4.55
CA ALA A 52 -10.03 -10.65 -3.14
C ALA A 52 -9.88 -12.15 -2.89
N GLU A 53 -10.58 -12.99 -3.67
CA GLU A 53 -10.47 -14.45 -3.59
C GLU A 53 -9.10 -14.95 -4.07
N THR A 54 -8.52 -14.33 -5.08
CA THR A 54 -7.14 -14.64 -5.54
C THR A 54 -6.13 -14.38 -4.42
N GLY A 55 -6.21 -13.22 -3.78
CA GLY A 55 -5.37 -12.89 -2.62
C GLY A 55 -5.61 -13.83 -1.44
N ALA A 56 -6.86 -14.22 -1.20
CA ALA A 56 -7.21 -15.16 -0.16
C ALA A 56 -6.60 -16.55 -0.39
N ALA A 57 -6.70 -17.07 -1.61
CA ALA A 57 -6.05 -18.34 -1.98
C ALA A 57 -4.52 -18.26 -1.84
N TYR A 58 -3.92 -17.15 -2.25
CA TYR A 58 -2.47 -16.92 -2.15
C TYR A 58 -1.97 -16.95 -0.70
N PHE A 59 -2.55 -16.15 0.20
CA PHE A 59 -2.10 -16.10 1.60
C PHE A 59 -2.45 -17.36 2.40
N ARG A 60 -3.55 -18.05 2.07
CA ARG A 60 -3.84 -19.39 2.63
C ARG A 60 -2.75 -20.39 2.26
N ALA A 61 -2.24 -20.35 1.02
CA ALA A 61 -1.12 -21.20 0.60
C ALA A 61 0.19 -20.87 1.32
N LEU A 62 0.33 -19.65 1.87
CA LEU A 62 1.45 -19.25 2.73
C LEU A 62 1.25 -19.62 4.22
N GLY A 63 0.08 -20.16 4.58
CA GLY A 63 -0.24 -20.66 5.92
C GLY A 63 -0.95 -19.66 6.83
N ALA A 64 -1.52 -18.59 6.28
CA ALA A 64 -2.32 -17.63 7.04
C ALA A 64 -3.81 -18.01 7.08
N GLU A 65 -4.52 -17.57 8.12
CA GLU A 65 -5.97 -17.41 8.08
C GLU A 65 -6.31 -16.18 7.24
N VAL A 66 -7.33 -16.27 6.38
CA VAL A 66 -7.60 -15.20 5.42
C VAL A 66 -9.08 -14.98 5.17
N ASP A 67 -9.44 -13.71 5.24
CA ASP A 67 -10.76 -13.15 5.04
C ASP A 67 -10.78 -12.27 3.79
N ALA A 68 -11.55 -12.65 2.77
CA ALA A 68 -11.87 -11.76 1.66
C ALA A 68 -13.01 -10.82 2.11
N VAL A 69 -12.69 -9.54 2.34
CA VAL A 69 -13.68 -8.57 2.86
C VAL A 69 -14.16 -7.69 1.71
N PRO A 70 -15.42 -7.83 1.26
CA PRO A 70 -15.92 -7.21 0.03
C PRO A 70 -16.28 -5.72 0.23
N VAL A 71 -15.31 -4.92 0.68
CA VAL A 71 -15.41 -3.46 0.67
C VAL A 71 -15.08 -2.98 -0.74
N ILE A 72 -16.10 -2.78 -1.56
CA ILE A 72 -15.97 -2.49 -3.00
C ILE A 72 -16.56 -1.15 -3.39
N ASP A 73 -17.36 -0.53 -2.53
CA ASP A 73 -18.03 0.74 -2.77
C ASP A 73 -18.25 1.50 -1.47
N ARG A 74 -18.90 2.67 -1.56
CA ARG A 74 -19.12 3.53 -0.39
C ARG A 74 -20.04 2.89 0.65
N ASP A 75 -21.06 2.16 0.22
CA ASP A 75 -22.04 1.56 1.14
C ASP A 75 -21.38 0.42 1.92
N SER A 76 -20.65 -0.47 1.26
CA SER A 76 -19.84 -1.51 1.90
C SER A 76 -18.72 -0.93 2.79
N ALA A 77 -18.12 0.20 2.45
CA ALA A 77 -17.14 0.86 3.31
C ALA A 77 -17.74 1.47 4.59
N MET A 78 -19.05 1.74 4.60
CA MET A 78 -19.80 2.21 5.77
C MET A 78 -20.42 1.05 6.56
N ASP A 79 -20.41 -0.17 6.05
CA ASP A 79 -21.00 -1.33 6.73
C ASP A 79 -20.21 -1.68 8.02
N GLN A 80 -20.93 -1.78 9.14
CA GLN A 80 -20.31 -2.08 10.44
C GLN A 80 -19.84 -3.53 10.57
N GLY A 81 -20.51 -4.47 9.89
CA GLY A 81 -20.12 -5.87 9.89
C GLY A 81 -18.81 -6.10 9.13
N LEU A 82 -18.65 -5.44 7.98
CA LEU A 82 -17.40 -5.46 7.22
C LEU A 82 -16.27 -4.76 7.97
N ALA A 83 -16.55 -3.62 8.63
CA ALA A 83 -15.55 -2.98 9.48
C ALA A 83 -15.10 -3.89 10.64
N ALA A 84 -16.02 -4.60 11.29
CA ALA A 84 -15.67 -5.55 12.35
C ALA A 84 -14.77 -6.70 11.85
N ARG A 85 -15.00 -7.20 10.63
CA ARG A 85 -14.13 -8.21 10.00
C ARG A 85 -12.72 -7.69 9.72
N ILE A 86 -12.59 -6.40 9.38
CA ILE A 86 -11.29 -5.74 9.21
C ILE A 86 -10.56 -5.66 10.57
N GLU A 87 -11.25 -5.27 11.64
CA GLU A 87 -10.65 -5.12 12.97
C GLU A 87 -10.26 -6.45 13.62
N ASP A 88 -10.91 -7.56 13.26
CA ASP A 88 -10.58 -8.90 13.75
C ASP A 88 -9.30 -9.47 13.12
N ALA A 89 -8.86 -8.91 11.99
CA ALA A 89 -7.60 -9.24 11.35
C ALA A 89 -6.42 -8.49 12.00
N ASN A 90 -5.23 -9.09 11.95
CA ASN A 90 -3.97 -8.45 12.36
C ASN A 90 -3.08 -8.05 11.17
N VAL A 91 -3.51 -8.39 9.95
CA VAL A 91 -2.92 -7.93 8.69
C VAL A 91 -4.03 -7.44 7.78
N ILE A 92 -3.89 -6.22 7.25
CA ILE A 92 -4.71 -5.73 6.15
C ILE A 92 -3.86 -5.74 4.88
N TYR A 93 -4.37 -6.33 3.80
CA TYR A 93 -3.75 -6.26 2.47
C TYR A 93 -4.69 -5.57 1.48
N MET A 94 -4.30 -4.38 1.02
CA MET A 94 -5.05 -3.56 0.07
C MET A 94 -4.51 -3.80 -1.35
N VAL A 95 -5.36 -4.30 -2.24
CA VAL A 95 -4.95 -4.63 -3.62
C VAL A 95 -4.80 -3.38 -4.49
N ASP A 96 -4.16 -3.52 -5.66
CA ASP A 96 -4.03 -2.45 -6.65
C ASP A 96 -5.36 -2.15 -7.38
N GLY A 97 -5.45 -0.98 -8.01
CA GLY A 97 -6.60 -0.53 -8.77
C GLY A 97 -6.59 0.98 -9.03
N ASP A 98 -7.68 1.65 -8.66
CA ASP A 98 -7.85 3.10 -8.83
C ASP A 98 -7.69 3.83 -7.48
N ALA A 99 -6.66 4.68 -7.38
CA ALA A 99 -6.33 5.41 -6.16
C ALA A 99 -7.38 6.48 -5.79
N GLU A 100 -7.99 7.12 -6.79
CA GLU A 100 -9.00 8.17 -6.55
C GLU A 100 -10.31 7.55 -6.07
N TYR A 101 -10.72 6.45 -6.69
CA TYR A 101 -11.86 5.64 -6.23
C TYR A 101 -11.63 5.14 -4.81
N LEU A 102 -10.48 4.53 -4.54
CA LEU A 102 -10.10 4.05 -3.21
C LEU A 102 -10.21 5.16 -2.15
N TYR A 103 -9.59 6.31 -2.41
CA TYR A 103 -9.61 7.44 -1.49
C TYR A 103 -11.04 7.92 -1.22
N ASN A 104 -11.85 8.10 -2.27
CA ASN A 104 -13.22 8.59 -2.14
C ASN A 104 -14.14 7.59 -1.41
N THR A 105 -13.89 6.29 -1.61
CA THR A 105 -14.64 5.21 -0.93
C THR A 105 -14.27 5.12 0.55
N LEU A 106 -12.99 5.23 0.89
CA LEU A 106 -12.50 5.05 2.27
C LEU A 106 -12.56 6.32 3.14
N GLN A 107 -12.47 7.52 2.57
CA GLN A 107 -12.46 8.75 3.38
C GLN A 107 -13.68 8.83 4.30
N PHE A 108 -13.48 9.05 5.60
CA PHE A 108 -14.57 9.10 6.58
C PHE A 108 -15.47 7.85 6.59
N SER A 109 -14.91 6.67 6.33
CA SER A 109 -15.64 5.39 6.37
C SER A 109 -15.34 4.59 7.64
N ASN A 110 -16.22 3.64 7.95
CA ASN A 110 -15.99 2.68 9.04
C ASN A 110 -14.84 1.73 8.70
N ALA A 111 -14.72 1.33 7.43
CA ALA A 111 -13.59 0.53 6.96
C ALA A 111 -12.24 1.25 7.14
N TRP A 112 -12.15 2.55 6.87
CA TRP A 112 -10.90 3.30 7.08
C TRP A 112 -10.54 3.45 8.56
N ALA A 113 -11.55 3.68 9.42
CA ALA A 113 -11.34 3.68 10.86
C ALA A 113 -10.81 2.32 11.35
N ALA A 114 -11.40 1.22 10.88
CA ALA A 114 -10.97 -0.14 11.18
C ALA A 114 -9.51 -0.43 10.75
N ILE A 115 -9.12 -0.04 9.53
CA ILE A 115 -7.72 -0.15 9.05
C ILE A 115 -6.77 0.62 9.97
N GLY A 116 -7.15 1.84 10.37
CA GLY A 116 -6.38 2.65 11.31
C GLY A 116 -6.24 1.99 12.68
N ASN A 117 -7.30 1.35 13.18
CA ASN A 117 -7.27 0.64 14.46
C ASN A 117 -6.31 -0.55 14.42
N VAL A 118 -6.29 -1.33 13.33
CA VAL A 118 -5.37 -2.47 13.20
C VAL A 118 -3.92 -2.02 13.29
N ILE A 119 -3.51 -0.97 12.57
CA ILE A 119 -2.12 -0.49 12.63
C ILE A 119 -1.77 0.17 13.97
N GLU A 120 -2.71 0.82 14.66
CA GLU A 120 -2.47 1.36 16.01
C GLU A 120 -2.36 0.25 17.08
N LEU A 121 -2.98 -0.91 16.84
CA LEU A 121 -2.90 -2.10 17.68
C LEU A 121 -1.73 -3.05 17.32
N ASN A 122 -0.66 -2.52 16.72
CA ASN A 122 0.54 -3.26 16.31
C ASN A 122 0.33 -4.25 15.15
N GLY A 123 -0.77 -4.13 14.41
CA GLY A 123 -1.01 -4.90 13.20
C GLY A 123 -0.18 -4.41 12.01
N VAL A 124 -0.35 -5.10 10.88
CA VAL A 124 0.33 -4.79 9.62
C VAL A 124 -0.68 -4.27 8.61
N VAL A 125 -0.34 -3.19 7.89
CA VAL A 125 -1.10 -2.71 6.74
C VAL A 125 -0.18 -2.73 5.53
N ALA A 126 -0.49 -3.59 4.57
CA ALA A 126 0.17 -3.66 3.28
C ALA A 126 -0.74 -3.10 2.18
N ALA A 127 -0.17 -2.31 1.28
CA ALA A 127 -0.92 -1.69 0.20
C ALA A 127 -0.12 -1.74 -1.10
N SER A 128 -0.73 -2.32 -2.14
CA SER A 128 -0.09 -2.50 -3.45
C SER A 128 -0.50 -1.44 -4.46
N GLY A 129 0.46 -1.01 -5.27
CA GLY A 129 0.22 -0.16 -6.43
C GLY A 129 -0.47 1.16 -6.05
N ALA A 130 -1.60 1.44 -6.69
CA ALA A 130 -2.48 2.56 -6.43
C ALA A 130 -2.87 2.69 -4.95
N SER A 131 -3.09 1.57 -4.24
CA SER A 131 -3.37 1.59 -2.80
C SER A 131 -2.20 2.09 -1.97
N ALA A 132 -0.95 1.87 -2.39
CA ALA A 132 0.21 2.46 -1.70
C ALA A 132 0.19 3.99 -1.77
N THR A 133 -0.39 4.56 -2.83
CA THR A 133 -0.33 6.01 -3.08
C THR A 133 -1.15 6.86 -2.11
N ILE A 134 -2.22 6.31 -1.53
CA ILE A 134 -3.08 7.03 -0.61
C ILE A 134 -2.42 7.30 0.75
N PHE A 135 -1.28 6.67 1.05
CA PHE A 135 -0.51 6.90 2.27
C PHE A 135 0.42 8.12 2.19
N GLY A 136 0.71 8.65 0.98
CA GLY A 136 1.51 9.87 0.83
C GLY A 136 0.79 11.15 1.28
N GLU A 137 1.47 12.30 1.24
CA GLU A 137 0.80 13.61 1.36
C GLU A 137 -0.08 13.89 0.14
N ARG A 138 0.34 13.38 -1.03
CA ARG A 138 -0.41 13.44 -2.28
C ARG A 138 -0.24 12.15 -3.07
N SER A 139 -1.29 11.74 -3.78
CA SER A 139 -1.23 10.64 -4.74
C SER A 139 -0.67 11.14 -6.10
N PRO A 140 0.09 10.32 -6.85
CA PRO A 140 0.55 10.69 -8.18
C PRO A 140 -0.63 10.77 -9.15
N GLY A 141 -1.20 11.97 -9.31
CA GLY A 141 -2.19 12.24 -10.34
C GLY A 141 -1.56 12.52 -11.72
N SER A 142 -2.35 13.12 -12.60
CA SER A 142 -1.88 13.63 -13.90
C SER A 142 -0.61 14.50 -13.76
N THR A 143 0.15 14.65 -14.85
CA THR A 143 1.35 15.53 -14.88
C THR A 143 1.06 16.97 -14.45
N LEU A 144 -0.20 17.42 -14.52
CA LEU A 144 -0.62 18.77 -14.13
C LEU A 144 -1.16 18.88 -12.70
N ARG A 145 -1.76 17.83 -12.13
CA ARG A 145 -2.40 17.85 -10.79
C ARG A 145 -2.18 16.54 -10.05
N SER A 146 -1.70 16.64 -8.82
CA SER A 146 -1.65 15.52 -7.87
C SER A 146 -3.04 15.15 -7.35
N GLY A 147 -3.27 13.87 -7.09
CA GLY A 147 -4.50 13.34 -6.50
C GLY A 147 -4.54 13.52 -4.97
N PRO A 148 -5.72 13.30 -4.36
CA PRO A 148 -5.86 13.28 -2.90
C PRO A 148 -5.15 12.06 -2.30
N ALA A 149 -4.76 12.18 -1.03
CA ALA A 149 -4.18 11.12 -0.20
C ALA A 149 -4.42 11.46 1.28
N PHE A 150 -4.27 10.48 2.17
CA PHE A 150 -4.56 10.63 3.60
C PHE A 150 -3.45 11.31 4.40
N ASN A 151 -2.31 11.64 3.78
CA ASN A 151 -1.20 12.34 4.43
C ASN A 151 -0.64 11.59 5.66
N ILE A 152 -0.59 10.26 5.58
CA ILE A 152 0.02 9.40 6.61
C ILE A 152 1.54 9.59 6.64
N LEU A 153 2.14 9.85 5.46
CA LEU A 153 3.56 10.15 5.28
C LEU A 153 3.72 11.60 4.76
N PRO A 154 3.71 12.61 5.65
CA PRO A 154 3.83 14.01 5.25
C PRO A 154 5.10 14.30 4.43
N GLY A 155 5.00 15.16 3.43
CA GLY A 155 6.09 15.52 2.54
C GLY A 155 6.38 14.50 1.44
N SER A 156 5.59 13.43 1.31
CA SER A 156 5.86 12.35 0.33
C SER A 156 4.82 12.24 -0.79
N VAL A 157 5.27 11.66 -1.90
CA VAL A 157 4.44 11.10 -2.97
C VAL A 157 4.96 9.69 -3.26
N ILE A 158 4.13 8.68 -3.07
CA ILE A 158 4.48 7.29 -3.37
C ILE A 158 4.23 7.03 -4.85
N VAL A 159 5.19 6.40 -5.53
CA VAL A 159 5.14 6.11 -6.97
C VAL A 159 5.37 4.61 -7.17
N PRO A 160 4.31 3.81 -7.31
CA PRO A 160 4.41 2.39 -7.66
C PRO A 160 4.85 2.19 -9.12
N ASP A 161 5.14 0.94 -9.49
CA ASP A 161 5.63 0.51 -10.81
C ASP A 161 6.74 1.44 -11.36
N TYR A 162 7.65 1.86 -10.47
CA TYR A 162 8.56 2.96 -10.74
C TYR A 162 9.50 2.70 -11.93
N GLU A 163 9.95 1.46 -12.10
CA GLU A 163 10.76 1.01 -13.25
C GLU A 163 10.13 1.30 -14.62
N THR A 164 8.80 1.39 -14.71
CA THR A 164 8.07 1.70 -15.95
C THR A 164 8.01 3.21 -16.23
N MET A 165 8.35 4.04 -15.25
CA MET A 165 8.22 5.49 -15.34
C MET A 165 9.36 6.11 -16.14
N SER A 166 9.00 6.98 -17.07
CA SER A 166 9.98 7.80 -17.80
C SER A 166 10.76 8.70 -16.85
N SER A 167 12.08 8.64 -16.89
CA SER A 167 12.96 9.55 -16.12
C SER A 167 12.71 11.03 -16.41
N ILE A 168 12.20 11.37 -17.60
CA ILE A 168 11.80 12.73 -17.98
C ILE A 168 10.55 13.17 -17.20
N SER A 169 9.55 12.29 -17.07
CA SER A 169 8.32 12.60 -16.33
C SER A 169 8.61 12.87 -14.86
N MET A 170 9.51 12.09 -14.26
CA MET A 170 9.96 12.26 -12.87
C MET A 170 10.73 13.57 -12.67
N ARG A 171 11.63 13.92 -13.59
CA ARG A 171 12.33 15.22 -13.55
C ARG A 171 11.36 16.39 -13.63
N ILE A 172 10.34 16.31 -14.50
CA ILE A 172 9.29 17.34 -14.60
C ILE A 172 8.50 17.44 -13.29
N ARG A 173 8.05 16.31 -12.73
CA ARG A 173 7.34 16.28 -11.43
C ARG A 173 8.17 16.93 -10.32
N ARG A 174 9.45 16.59 -10.22
CA ARG A 174 10.39 17.17 -9.24
C ARG A 174 10.60 18.68 -9.43
N LEU A 175 10.74 19.15 -10.67
CA LEU A 175 10.91 20.58 -10.95
C LEU A 175 9.67 21.39 -10.53
N ARG A 176 8.47 20.80 -10.66
CA ARG A 176 7.21 21.44 -10.31
C ARG A 176 6.98 21.52 -8.80
N SER A 177 7.36 20.50 -8.04
CA SER A 177 7.24 20.51 -6.59
C SER A 177 8.51 20.01 -5.91
N ARG A 178 9.41 20.95 -5.63
CA ARG A 178 10.61 20.69 -4.81
C ARG A 178 10.29 20.47 -3.33
N ARG A 179 9.01 20.59 -2.95
CA ARG A 179 8.49 20.36 -1.60
C ARG A 179 8.42 18.87 -1.27
N PHE A 180 8.09 18.03 -2.25
CA PHE A 180 7.85 16.60 -2.00
C PHE A 180 9.08 15.75 -2.28
N ALA A 181 9.25 14.72 -1.46
CA ALA A 181 10.05 13.55 -1.79
C ALA A 181 9.16 12.56 -2.56
N TYR A 182 9.60 12.13 -3.75
CA TYR A 182 8.94 11.05 -4.47
C TYR A 182 9.65 9.74 -4.12
N LEU A 183 8.89 8.77 -3.63
CA LEU A 183 9.37 7.44 -3.28
C LEU A 183 8.93 6.49 -4.38
N GLY A 184 9.82 6.27 -5.35
CA GLY A 184 9.62 5.31 -6.43
C GLY A 184 9.86 3.90 -5.92
N ILE A 185 8.88 3.03 -6.03
CA ILE A 185 8.96 1.63 -5.60
C ILE A 185 8.79 0.78 -6.86
N ASP A 186 9.81 -0.01 -7.18
CA ASP A 186 9.76 -0.92 -8.32
C ASP A 186 8.76 -2.05 -8.06
N ARG A 187 8.35 -2.73 -9.14
CA ARG A 187 7.52 -3.93 -9.01
C ARG A 187 8.27 -5.01 -8.23
N HIS A 188 7.54 -5.93 -7.62
CA HIS A 188 8.10 -7.01 -6.78
C HIS A 188 9.00 -6.51 -5.63
N THR A 189 8.75 -5.27 -5.18
CA THR A 189 9.50 -4.58 -4.14
C THR A 189 8.54 -3.86 -3.22
N ALA A 190 8.93 -3.76 -1.95
CA ALA A 190 8.17 -3.10 -0.92
C ALA A 190 9.05 -2.20 -0.05
N LEU A 191 8.47 -1.10 0.41
CA LEU A 191 9.05 -0.22 1.41
C LEU A 191 8.34 -0.45 2.74
N PHE A 192 9.04 -1.09 3.67
CA PHE A 192 8.55 -1.35 5.03
C PHE A 192 8.81 -0.11 5.87
N ASN A 193 7.81 0.32 6.62
CA ASN A 193 7.88 1.40 7.58
C ASN A 193 7.45 0.89 8.95
N GLN A 194 8.40 0.85 9.88
CA GLN A 194 8.18 0.51 11.28
C GLN A 194 8.81 1.62 12.12
N ASP A 195 8.01 2.33 12.92
CA ASP A 195 8.48 3.45 13.75
C ASP A 195 9.26 4.53 12.97
N PHE A 196 8.81 4.86 11.75
CA PHE A 196 9.47 5.79 10.83
C PHE A 196 10.88 5.35 10.38
N GLN A 197 11.21 4.07 10.58
CA GLN A 197 12.38 3.43 9.98
C GLN A 197 11.95 2.71 8.72
N PHE A 198 12.51 3.14 7.59
CA PHE A 198 12.15 2.62 6.28
C PHE A 198 13.20 1.63 5.78
N THR A 199 12.78 0.46 5.32
CA THR A 199 13.67 -0.59 4.79
C THR A 199 13.09 -1.14 3.49
N VAL A 200 13.95 -1.35 2.49
CA VAL A 200 13.57 -1.99 1.23
C VAL A 200 13.51 -3.50 1.41
N VAL A 201 12.49 -4.14 0.85
CA VAL A 201 12.36 -5.60 0.77
C VAL A 201 11.90 -6.00 -0.62
N GLY A 202 12.61 -6.89 -1.31
CA GLY A 202 12.18 -7.44 -2.60
C GLY A 202 13.23 -7.42 -3.71
N GLY A 203 12.81 -7.74 -4.94
CA GLY A 203 13.72 -8.02 -6.06
C GLY A 203 14.20 -6.80 -6.84
N GLY A 204 13.50 -5.66 -6.75
CA GLY A 204 13.85 -4.39 -7.39
C GLY A 204 14.47 -3.40 -6.41
N GLY A 205 14.14 -2.11 -6.56
CA GLY A 205 14.64 -1.06 -5.68
C GLY A 205 13.61 -0.03 -5.25
N VAL A 206 14.01 0.79 -4.29
CA VAL A 206 13.30 2.01 -3.90
C VAL A 206 14.17 3.21 -4.24
N THR A 207 13.66 4.08 -5.12
CA THR A 207 14.34 5.31 -5.54
C THR A 207 13.74 6.53 -4.85
N VAL A 208 14.55 7.23 -4.07
CA VAL A 208 14.16 8.50 -3.43
C VAL A 208 14.54 9.66 -4.33
N TRP A 209 13.56 10.47 -4.73
CA TRP A 209 13.77 11.75 -5.40
C TRP A 209 13.30 12.90 -4.52
N SER A 210 14.24 13.63 -3.92
CA SER A 210 13.94 14.83 -3.13
C SER A 210 14.78 16.02 -3.59
N LYS A 211 14.70 17.13 -2.85
CA LYS A 211 15.61 18.26 -3.07
C LYS A 211 17.07 17.87 -2.77
N LEU A 212 17.27 17.00 -1.79
CA LEU A 212 18.58 16.63 -1.25
C LEU A 212 19.11 15.31 -1.84
N ARG A 213 18.22 14.40 -2.23
CA ARG A 213 18.56 13.03 -2.61
C ARG A 213 18.06 12.66 -3.99
N HIS A 214 18.84 11.85 -4.68
CA HIS A 214 18.44 11.07 -5.84
C HIS A 214 19.24 9.76 -5.80
N GLU A 215 18.73 8.78 -5.08
CA GLU A 215 19.42 7.51 -4.82
C GLU A 215 18.44 6.35 -4.85
N THR A 216 18.92 5.19 -5.28
CA THR A 216 18.18 3.92 -5.31
C THR A 216 18.77 3.01 -4.24
N ARG A 217 17.90 2.35 -3.50
CA ARG A 217 18.20 1.41 -2.40
C ARG A 217 17.68 0.03 -2.78
N ALA A 218 18.43 -1.01 -2.44
CA ALA A 218 18.11 -2.41 -2.76
C ALA A 218 17.65 -3.17 -1.51
N ASP A 219 17.28 -4.44 -1.66
CA ASP A 219 16.86 -5.32 -0.55
C ASP A 219 17.74 -5.19 0.70
N GLY A 220 17.11 -4.99 1.86
CA GLY A 220 17.77 -4.83 3.15
C GLY A 220 18.34 -3.44 3.43
N ASP A 221 18.42 -2.55 2.44
CA ASP A 221 18.94 -1.20 2.66
C ASP A 221 17.94 -0.33 3.43
N PRO A 222 18.42 0.51 4.37
CA PRO A 222 17.61 1.55 4.95
C PRO A 222 17.34 2.67 3.93
N VAL A 223 16.14 3.24 3.98
CA VAL A 223 15.75 4.40 3.18
C VAL A 223 15.61 5.62 4.09
N LEU A 224 16.32 6.68 3.75
CA LEU A 224 16.19 7.97 4.43
C LEU A 224 15.53 8.97 3.50
N TRP A 225 14.40 9.52 3.93
CA TRP A 225 13.69 10.62 3.30
C TRP A 225 13.07 11.49 4.42
N PRO A 226 12.82 12.80 4.22
CA PRO A 226 13.04 13.60 3.01
C PRO A 226 14.51 13.88 2.62
#